data_AF-A0A4P0YAB9-F1
#
_entry.id   AF-A0A4P0YAB9-F1
#
_cell.length_a   1.000
_cell.length_b   1.000
_cell.length_c   1.000
_cell.angle_alpha   90.00
_cell.angle_beta   90.00
_cell.angle_gamma   90.00
#
_symmetry.space_group_name_H-M   'P 1'
#
loop_
_entity.id
_entity.type
_entity.pdbx_description
1 polymer ?
#
loop_
_entity_poly.entity_id
_entity_poly.type
_entity_poly.pdbx_seq_one_letter_code
_entity_poly.pdbx_strand_id
1 'polypeptide(L)' 'MIAQPGKLMNRDSEIYNVTASLDIYPIEREGNTISYDRMTLSRVERLTPECEKAWAKARATGPLSAPASTR' A
#
# COMPACT_ATOMS: atom_id res chain seq x y z
N MET A 1 2.17 1.37 -17.08
CA MET A 1 1.96 0.94 -15.68
C MET A 1 1.62 2.17 -14.87
N ILE A 2 0.57 2.09 -14.07
CA ILE A 2 0.14 3.16 -13.16
C ILE A 2 0.49 2.68 -11.75
N ALA A 3 1.24 3.49 -11.01
CA ALA A 3 1.56 3.24 -9.61
C ALA A 3 1.32 4.54 -8.83
N GLN A 4 0.45 4.48 -7.83
CA GLN A 4 0.10 5.63 -7.00
C GLN A 4 0.56 5.38 -5.56
N PRO A 5 1.42 6.25 -5.01
CA PRO A 5 1.70 6.25 -3.59
C PRO A 5 0.42 6.53 -2.79
N GLY A 6 0.29 5.90 -1.63
CA GLY A 6 -0.82 6.10 -0.71
C GLY A 6 -0.39 5.97 0.74
N LYS A 7 -1.29 6.29 1.65
CA LYS A 7 -1.13 6.16 3.10
C LYS A 7 -2.30 5.38 3.67
N LEU A 8 -2.04 4.63 4.74
CA LEU A 8 -3.10 3.99 5.49
C LEU A 8 -3.77 5.01 6.41
N MET A 9 -5.09 5.01 6.41
CA MET A 9 -5.94 5.75 7.33
C MET A 9 -6.75 4.74 8.15
N ASN A 10 -6.78 4.92 9.47
CA ASN A 10 -7.70 4.21 10.34
C ASN A 10 -8.89 5.14 10.61
N ARG A 11 -10.10 4.67 10.32
CA ARG A 11 -11.36 5.37 10.60
C ARG A 11 -12.35 4.34 11.12
N ASP A 12 -12.86 4.55 12.33
CA ASP A 12 -13.88 3.70 12.94
C ASP A 12 -13.49 2.20 13.04
N SER A 13 -12.21 1.93 13.27
CA SER A 13 -11.61 0.58 13.29
C SER A 13 -11.51 -0.12 11.93
N GLU A 14 -11.82 0.59 10.84
CA GLU A 14 -11.60 0.15 9.48
C GLU A 14 -10.34 0.79 8.89
N ILE A 15 -9.65 0.03 8.03
CA ILE A 15 -8.43 0.48 7.38
C ILE A 15 -8.73 0.88 5.94
N TYR A 16 -8.22 2.04 5.54
CA TYR A 16 -8.37 2.58 4.20
C TYR A 16 -7.00 2.92 3.61
N ASN A 17 -6.81 2.68 2.31
CA ASN A 17 -5.76 3.32 1.55
C ASN A 17 -6.27 4.68 1.05
N VAL A 18 -5.52 5.73 1.32
CA VAL A 18 -5.74 7.07 0.77
C VAL A 18 -4.62 7.36 -0.19
N THR A 19 -4.92 7.46 -1.49
CA THR A 19 -3.93 7.75 -2.53
C THR A 19 -3.46 9.20 -2.45
N ALA A 20 -2.33 9.52 -3.08
CA ALA A 20 -1.88 10.91 -3.23
C ALA A 20 -2.89 11.79 -4.00
N SER A 21 -3.77 11.19 -4.79
CA SER A 21 -4.87 11.86 -5.50
C SER A 21 -6.13 12.04 -4.63
N LEU A 22 -6.08 11.63 -3.35
CA LEU A 22 -7.19 11.65 -2.39
C LEU A 22 -8.33 10.65 -2.71
N ASP A 23 -8.03 9.60 -3.47
CA ASP A 23 -8.94 8.46 -3.61
C ASP A 23 -8.89 7.60 -2.35
N ILE A 24 -10.05 7.17 -1.85
CA ILE A 24 -10.18 6.41 -0.60
C ILE A 24 -10.72 5.02 -0.91
N TYR A 25 -9.91 4.00 -0.60
CA TYR A 25 -10.26 2.59 -0.82
C TYR A 25 -10.24 1.81 0.49
N PRO A 26 -11.34 1.13 0.87
CA PRO A 26 -11.32 0.24 2.03
C PRO A 26 -10.37 -0.95 1.78
N ILE A 27 -9.72 -1.41 2.85
CA ILE A 27 -8.89 -2.61 2.86
C ILE A 27 -9.47 -3.58 3.87
N GLU A 28 -9.99 -4.70 3.39
CA GLU A 28 -10.42 -5.80 4.23
C GLU A 28 -9.44 -6.96 4.07
N ARG A 29 -8.95 -7.52 5.17
CA ARG A 29 -7.99 -8.64 5.15
C ARG A 29 -8.65 -9.92 5.63
N GLU A 30 -8.52 -10.96 4.83
CA GLU A 30 -8.95 -12.32 5.18
C GLU A 30 -7.75 -13.27 5.02
N GLY A 31 -7.11 -13.65 6.13
CA GLY A 31 -5.92 -14.51 6.09
C GLY A 31 -4.79 -13.93 5.23
N ASN A 32 -4.54 -14.56 4.08
CA ASN A 32 -3.50 -14.19 3.12
C ASN A 32 -4.01 -13.39 1.91
N THR A 33 -5.30 -13.05 1.87
CA THR A 33 -5.88 -12.21 0.83
C THR A 33 -6.37 -10.90 1.40
N ILE A 34 -6.44 -9.89 0.54
CA ILE A 34 -7.11 -8.61 0.83
C ILE A 34 -8.13 -8.30 -0.26
N SER A 35 -9.27 -7.75 0.13
CA SER A 35 -10.20 -7.06 -0.76
C SER A 35 -9.77 -5.59 -0.86
N TYR A 36 -9.50 -5.14 -2.08
CA TYR A 36 -8.98 -3.80 -2.37
C TYR A 36 -9.42 -3.35 -3.77
N ASP A 37 -10.06 -2.19 -3.87
CA ASP A 37 -10.58 -1.61 -5.14
C ASP A 37 -11.39 -2.62 -5.99
N ARG A 38 -12.31 -3.36 -5.35
CA ARG A 38 -13.12 -4.43 -6.00
C ARG A 38 -12.28 -5.57 -6.59
N MET A 39 -11.01 -5.68 -6.20
CA MET A 39 -10.11 -6.77 -6.55
C MET A 39 -9.73 -7.56 -5.31
N THR A 40 -9.39 -8.83 -5.53
CA THR A 40 -8.80 -9.69 -4.49
C THR A 40 -7.31 -9.84 -4.76
N LEU A 41 -6.48 -9.36 -3.84
CA LEU A 41 -5.03 -9.48 -3.93
C LEU A 41 -4.53 -10.52 -2.93
N SER A 42 -3.58 -11.35 -3.37
CA SER A 42 -2.93 -12.35 -2.52
C SER A 42 -1.58 -11.84 -2.02
N ARG A 43 -1.24 -12.21 -0.78
CA ARG A 43 0.10 -11.99 -0.23
C ARG A 43 1.12 -12.75 -1.07
N VAL A 44 2.12 -12.02 -1.56
CA VAL A 44 3.27 -12.57 -2.31
C VAL A 44 4.57 -12.16 -1.63
N GLU A 45 5.63 -12.94 -1.84
CA GLU A 45 6.96 -12.62 -1.33
C GLU A 45 7.63 -11.51 -2.15
N ARG A 46 7.40 -11.48 -3.47
CA ARG A 46 7.97 -10.49 -4.40
C ARG A 46 6.92 -9.94 -5.34
N LEU A 47 7.03 -8.65 -5.64
CA LEU A 47 6.19 -7.96 -6.63
C LEU A 47 6.79 -8.14 -8.03
N THR A 48 6.09 -7.67 -9.07
CA THR A 48 6.67 -7.66 -10.41
C THR A 48 7.87 -6.72 -10.49
N PRO A 49 8.88 -6.99 -11.33
CA PRO A 49 10.09 -6.17 -11.44
C PRO A 49 9.79 -4.70 -11.76
N GLU A 50 8.74 -4.44 -12.53
CA GLU A 50 8.33 -3.08 -12.87
C GLU A 50 7.77 -2.37 -11.64
N CYS A 51 6.98 -3.05 -10.80
CA CYS A 51 6.42 -2.49 -9.57
C CYS A 51 7.52 -2.18 -8.54
N GLU A 52 8.51 -3.07 -8.40
CA GLU A 52 9.67 -2.83 -7.53
C GLU A 52 10.47 -1.59 -7.97
N LYS A 53 10.70 -1.41 -9.27
CA LYS A 53 11.36 -0.22 -9.82
C LYS A 53 10.56 1.07 -9.56
N ALA A 54 9.24 1.02 -9.75
CA ALA A 54 8.36 2.17 -9.47
C ALA A 54 8.37 2.54 -7.98
N TRP A 55 8.32 1.54 -7.10
CA TRP A 55 8.41 1.70 -5.65
C TRP A 55 9.74 2.31 -5.20
N ALA A 56 10.85 1.80 -5.71
CA ALA A 56 12.19 2.32 -5.41
C ALA A 56 12.33 3.79 -5.83
N LYS A 57 11.84 4.14 -7.03
CA LYS A 57 11.82 5.53 -7.53
C LYS A 57 10.96 6.44 -6.64
N ALA A 58 9.78 6.00 -6.23
CA ALA A 58 8.89 6.79 -5.37
C ALA A 58 9.48 7.02 -3.97
N ARG A 59 10.13 6.00 -3.38
CA ARG A 59 10.77 6.11 -2.06
C ARG A 59 12.00 7.02 -2.05
N ALA A 60 12.76 7.08 -3.14
CA ALA A 60 13.94 7.94 -3.24
C ALA A 60 13.61 9.44 -3.10
N THR A 61 12.38 9.84 -3.45
CA THR A 61 11.90 11.22 -3.38
C THR A 61 11.18 11.53 -2.06
N GLY A 62 10.78 10.51 -1.30
CA GLY A 62 10.16 10.67 0.02
C GLY A 62 11.20 10.85 1.14
N PRO A 63 10.80 11.35 2.32
CA PRO A 63 11.68 11.36 3.48
C PRO A 63 12.09 9.92 3.81
N LEU A 64 13.37 9.72 4.15
CA LEU A 64 13.88 8.47 4.71
C LEU A 64 13.09 8.16 6.00
N SER A 65 12.02 7.39 5.90
CA SER A 65 11.26 6.98 7.08
C SER A 65 12.15 6.07 7.92
N ALA A 66 12.42 6.50 9.16
CA ALA A 66 13.23 5.80 10.16
C ALA A 66 12.81 4.32 10.30
N PRO A 67 13.75 3.41 10.65
CA PRO A 67 13.44 2.01 10.84
C PRO A 67 12.31 1.85 11.86
N ALA A 68 11.31 1.05 11.51
CA ALA A 68 10.21 0.72 12.39
C ALA A 68 10.78 0.14 13.69
N SER A 69 10.60 0.87 14.80
CA SER A 69 10.96 0.39 16.14
C SER A 69 10.13 -0.85 16.43
N THR A 70 10.77 -2.01 16.38
CA THR A 70 10.21 -3.27 16.88
C THR A 70 10.10 -3.12 18.40
N ARG A 71 8.88 -3.15 18.94
CA ARG A 71 8.62 -3.31 20.37
C ARG A 71 8.03 -4.69 20.59
#